data_AF-A0A1R1SFZ7-F1
#
_entry.id   AF-A0A1R1SFZ7-F1
#
_cell.length_a   1.000
_cell.length_b   1.000
_cell.length_c   1.000
_cell.angle_alpha   90.00
_cell.angle_beta   90.00
_cell.angle_gamma   90.00
#
_symmetry.space_group_name_H-M   'P 1'
#
loop_
_entity.id
_entity.type
_entity.pdbx_description
1 polymer ?
#
loop_
_entity_poly.entity_id
_entity_poly.type
_entity_poly.pdbx_seq_one_letter_code
_entity_poly.pdbx_strand_id
1 'polypeptide(L)'
;MAKSQPITYARVAEVLTELGLITSETAQGVIDQFGDLAYGELEPGHEIAGSLEDFGVAVSIHAEDVDFADQHYEWLLGEAAALTGGKVTVDNYRFEKADPDDEDAGRGTMYFERNGKALSFSIEQESNDYLDMGAAQAAIEALSPDDDPRSFRCVDSGPYTLGHDDVMVLATAEQREGLTRHLGITFREPW
;
A
#
# COMPACT_ATOMS: atom_id res chain seq x y z
N MET A 1 -25.32 23.30 -7.61
CA MET A 1 -24.19 22.37 -7.38
C MET A 1 -24.81 21.08 -6.86
N ALA A 2 -24.68 19.97 -7.58
CA ALA A 2 -25.11 18.68 -7.06
C ALA A 2 -24.22 18.37 -5.84
N LYS A 3 -24.80 18.00 -4.70
CA LYS A 3 -24.01 17.43 -3.61
C LYS A 3 -23.39 16.15 -4.15
N SER A 4 -22.06 16.05 -4.14
CA SER A 4 -21.39 14.77 -4.35
C SER A 4 -22.00 13.77 -3.38
N GLN A 5 -22.35 12.58 -3.87
CA GLN A 5 -22.83 11.52 -3.00
C GLN A 5 -21.72 11.17 -1.99
N PRO A 6 -22.06 10.90 -0.72
CA PRO A 6 -21.08 10.46 0.28
C PRO A 6 -20.40 9.18 -0.22
N ILE A 7 -19.09 9.09 -0.02
CA ILE A 7 -18.31 7.90 -0.36
C ILE A 7 -18.42 6.95 0.84
N THR A 8 -18.74 5.68 0.56
CA THR A 8 -18.89 4.61 1.54
C THR A 8 -18.13 3.38 1.04
N TYR A 9 -17.92 2.35 1.86
CA TYR A 9 -17.36 1.08 1.39
C TYR A 9 -18.19 0.49 0.23
N ALA A 10 -19.52 0.56 0.30
CA ALA A 10 -20.39 0.12 -0.79
C ALA A 10 -20.11 0.86 -2.11
N ARG A 11 -19.87 2.17 -2.04
CA ARG A 11 -19.50 2.96 -3.23
C ARG A 11 -18.09 2.64 -3.72
N VAL A 12 -17.13 2.43 -2.82
CA VAL A 12 -15.77 2.00 -3.18
C VAL A 12 -15.83 0.64 -3.88
N ALA A 13 -16.55 -0.34 -3.32
CA ALA A 13 -16.71 -1.67 -3.89
C ALA A 13 -17.30 -1.64 -5.31
N GLU A 14 -18.33 -0.81 -5.54
CA GLU A 14 -18.93 -0.59 -6.87
C GLU A 14 -17.89 -0.08 -7.85
N VAL A 15 -17.15 0.99 -7.50
CA VAL A 15 -16.12 1.58 -8.36
C VAL A 15 -14.98 0.60 -8.63
N LEU A 16 -14.49 -0.12 -7.63
CA LEU A 16 -13.42 -1.09 -7.81
C LEU A 16 -13.85 -2.25 -8.72
N THR A 17 -15.10 -2.68 -8.63
CA THR A 17 -15.67 -3.70 -9.51
C THR A 17 -15.80 -3.19 -10.94
N GLU A 18 -16.32 -1.97 -11.13
CA GLU A 18 -16.45 -1.34 -12.45
C GLU A 18 -15.10 -1.12 -13.15
N LEU A 19 -14.06 -0.78 -12.39
CA LEU A 19 -12.68 -0.63 -12.88
C LEU A 19 -11.96 -1.97 -13.07
N GLY A 20 -12.59 -3.09 -12.72
CA GLY A 20 -11.99 -4.43 -12.81
C GLY A 20 -10.79 -4.62 -11.88
N LEU A 21 -10.73 -3.88 -10.77
CA LEU A 21 -9.71 -4.06 -9.73
C LEU A 21 -10.05 -5.24 -8.81
N ILE A 22 -11.35 -5.50 -8.59
CA ILE A 22 -11.84 -6.63 -7.81
C ILE A 22 -12.98 -7.35 -8.51
N THR A 23 -13.29 -8.55 -8.03
CA THR A 23 -14.49 -9.29 -8.45
C THR A 23 -15.71 -8.87 -7.62
N SER A 24 -16.92 -9.13 -8.14
CA SER A 24 -18.16 -8.93 -7.36
C SER A 24 -18.23 -9.81 -6.11
N GLU A 25 -17.56 -10.96 -6.10
CA GLU A 25 -17.47 -11.84 -4.93
C GLU A 25 -16.60 -11.21 -3.85
N THR A 26 -15.43 -10.69 -4.22
CA THR A 26 -14.56 -9.92 -3.30
C THR A 26 -15.28 -8.71 -2.74
N ALA A 27 -15.95 -7.95 -3.61
CA ALA A 27 -16.75 -6.80 -3.21
C ALA A 27 -17.80 -7.20 -2.16
N GLN A 28 -18.61 -8.23 -2.43
CA GLN A 28 -19.64 -8.67 -1.50
C GLN A 28 -19.05 -9.19 -0.18
N GLY A 29 -17.93 -9.92 -0.23
CA GLY A 29 -17.26 -10.44 0.96
C GLY A 29 -16.86 -9.34 1.94
N VAL A 30 -16.26 -8.25 1.44
CA VAL A 30 -15.89 -7.10 2.28
C VAL A 30 -17.14 -6.37 2.79
N ILE A 31 -18.15 -6.16 1.95
CA ILE A 31 -19.40 -5.53 2.39
C ILE A 31 -20.09 -6.33 3.50
N ASP A 32 -20.12 -7.66 3.39
CA ASP A 32 -20.69 -8.54 4.41
C ASP A 32 -19.86 -8.53 5.71
N GLN A 33 -18.54 -8.45 5.61
CA GLN A 33 -17.64 -8.33 6.77
C GLN A 33 -17.89 -7.04 7.57
N PHE A 34 -18.08 -5.92 6.88
CA PHE A 34 -18.31 -4.61 7.52
C PHE A 34 -19.79 -4.38 7.90
N GLY A 35 -20.72 -5.10 7.28
CA GLY A 35 -22.15 -5.02 7.60
C GLY A 35 -22.71 -3.61 7.48
N ASP A 36 -23.35 -3.10 8.54
CA ASP A 36 -23.93 -1.75 8.55
C ASP A 36 -22.87 -0.64 8.40
N LEU A 37 -21.62 -0.89 8.82
CA LEU A 37 -20.52 0.06 8.67
C LEU A 37 -20.18 0.32 7.20
N ALA A 38 -20.48 -0.63 6.31
CA ALA A 38 -20.20 -0.49 4.89
C ALA A 38 -20.96 0.66 4.20
N TYR A 39 -22.01 1.15 4.86
CA TYR A 39 -22.86 2.25 4.41
C TYR A 39 -22.61 3.56 5.17
N GLY A 40 -21.66 3.57 6.10
CA GLY A 40 -21.15 4.77 6.75
C GLY A 40 -20.37 5.64 5.76
N GLU A 41 -20.48 6.96 5.91
CA GLU A 41 -19.68 7.92 5.14
C GLU A 41 -18.22 7.85 5.59
N LEU A 42 -17.32 7.73 4.60
CA LEU A 42 -15.87 7.77 4.78
C LEU A 42 -15.36 9.19 4.65
N GLU A 43 -14.41 9.56 5.50
CA GLU A 43 -13.68 10.80 5.39
C GLU A 43 -12.84 10.83 4.10
N PRO A 44 -12.91 11.91 3.32
CA PRO A 44 -12.10 12.05 2.12
C PRO A 44 -10.60 11.92 2.40
N GLY A 45 -9.87 11.32 1.46
CA GLY A 45 -8.44 11.13 1.58
C GLY A 45 -8.12 9.81 2.28
N HIS A 46 -7.70 9.87 3.54
CA HIS A 46 -7.10 8.72 4.23
C HIS A 46 -8.05 7.54 4.43
N GLU A 47 -9.30 7.73 4.88
CA GLU A 47 -10.22 6.59 5.08
C GLU A 47 -10.61 5.92 3.76
N ILE A 48 -10.80 6.71 2.69
CA ILE A 48 -11.05 6.17 1.35
C ILE A 48 -9.83 5.40 0.84
N ALA A 49 -8.63 5.94 1.02
CA ALA A 49 -7.39 5.26 0.62
C ALA A 49 -7.18 3.97 1.42
N GLY A 50 -7.33 4.01 2.75
CA GLY A 50 -7.21 2.86 3.63
C GLY A 50 -8.21 1.75 3.29
N SER A 51 -9.44 2.11 2.91
CA SER A 51 -10.43 1.11 2.48
C SER A 51 -9.99 0.25 1.28
N LEU A 52 -9.04 0.73 0.46
CA LEU A 52 -8.51 -0.05 -0.66
C LEU A 52 -7.73 -1.29 -0.20
N GLU A 53 -7.13 -1.25 0.98
CA GLU A 53 -6.45 -2.40 1.59
C GLU A 53 -7.44 -3.49 1.97
N ASP A 54 -8.61 -3.13 2.54
CA ASP A 54 -9.67 -4.09 2.88
C ASP A 54 -10.21 -4.83 1.65
N PHE A 55 -10.21 -4.18 0.48
CA PHE A 55 -10.59 -4.81 -0.79
C PHE A 55 -9.45 -5.61 -1.45
N GLY A 56 -8.27 -5.64 -0.86
CA GLY A 56 -7.12 -6.40 -1.37
C GLY A 56 -6.54 -5.82 -2.65
N VAL A 57 -6.58 -4.50 -2.84
CA VAL A 57 -5.98 -3.81 -4.01
C VAL A 57 -4.83 -2.87 -3.64
N ALA A 58 -4.57 -2.72 -2.35
CA ALA A 58 -3.52 -1.87 -1.81
C ALA A 58 -2.87 -2.52 -0.58
N VAL A 59 -1.73 -1.96 -0.17
CA VAL A 59 -1.06 -2.26 1.09
C VAL A 59 -0.70 -0.94 1.76
N SER A 60 -0.81 -0.88 3.09
CA SER A 60 -0.47 0.31 3.88
C SER A 60 0.94 0.21 4.43
N ILE A 61 1.72 1.28 4.27
CA ILE A 61 2.98 1.48 4.99
C ILE A 61 2.63 2.25 6.26
N HIS A 62 2.76 1.59 7.41
CA HIS A 62 2.36 2.18 8.68
C HIS A 62 3.24 3.37 9.09
N ALA A 63 2.61 4.49 9.40
CA ALA A 63 3.27 5.69 9.90
C ALA A 63 3.44 5.72 11.44
N GLU A 64 2.71 4.85 12.14
CA GLU A 64 2.80 4.66 13.59
C GLU A 64 3.90 3.64 13.96
N ASP A 65 4.05 3.39 15.27
CA ASP A 65 5.06 2.49 15.80
C ASP A 65 4.79 1.03 15.39
N VAL A 66 5.86 0.36 14.99
CA VAL A 66 5.89 -1.09 14.71
C VAL A 66 6.81 -1.76 15.72
N ASP A 67 6.45 -2.96 16.16
CA ASP A 67 7.21 -3.63 17.22
C ASP A 67 8.67 -3.94 16.83
N PHE A 68 8.99 -4.07 15.52
CA PHE A 68 10.34 -4.18 14.95
C PHE A 68 10.35 -3.88 13.44
N ALA A 69 10.81 -2.69 13.02
CA ALA A 69 10.82 -2.24 11.63
C ALA A 69 11.65 -3.15 10.71
N ASP A 70 12.83 -3.56 11.16
CA ASP A 70 13.73 -4.47 10.43
C ASP A 70 13.12 -5.85 10.10
N GLN A 71 12.14 -6.30 10.86
CA GLN A 71 11.38 -7.53 10.56
C GLN A 71 10.09 -7.22 9.79
N HIS A 72 9.48 -6.07 10.06
CA HIS A 72 8.21 -5.67 9.46
C HIS A 72 8.30 -5.50 7.92
N TYR A 73 9.44 -5.06 7.39
CA TYR A 73 9.61 -4.96 5.93
C TYR A 73 9.40 -6.29 5.20
N GLU A 74 9.76 -7.44 5.78
CA GLU A 74 9.56 -8.74 5.13
C GLU A 74 8.07 -9.01 4.90
N TRP A 75 7.28 -8.77 5.94
CA TRP A 75 5.83 -8.92 5.88
C TRP A 75 5.22 -7.94 4.87
N LEU A 76 5.60 -6.66 4.93
CA LEU A 76 5.11 -5.62 4.03
C LEU A 76 5.40 -5.93 2.56
N LEU A 77 6.61 -6.40 2.25
CA LEU A 77 6.99 -6.84 0.90
C LEU A 77 6.22 -8.09 0.47
N GLY A 78 5.92 -8.99 1.39
CA GLY A 78 5.08 -10.17 1.16
C GLY A 78 3.64 -9.80 0.77
N GLU A 79 3.02 -8.90 1.52
CA GLU A 79 1.66 -8.38 1.24
C GLU A 79 1.63 -7.68 -0.13
N ALA A 80 2.61 -6.81 -0.42
CA ALA A 80 2.74 -6.18 -1.73
C ALA A 80 2.92 -7.21 -2.86
N ALA A 81 3.76 -8.22 -2.68
CA ALA A 81 3.96 -9.27 -3.67
C ALA A 81 2.65 -10.06 -3.94
N ALA A 82 1.85 -10.32 -2.91
CA ALA A 82 0.58 -11.02 -3.03
C ALA A 82 -0.42 -10.30 -3.95
N LEU A 83 -0.46 -8.97 -3.93
CA LEU A 83 -1.31 -8.15 -4.81
C LEU A 83 -1.03 -8.39 -6.31
N THR A 84 0.18 -8.83 -6.65
CA THR A 84 0.56 -9.12 -8.05
C THR A 84 -0.12 -10.38 -8.60
N GLY A 85 -0.77 -11.19 -7.75
CA GLY A 85 -1.38 -12.46 -8.14
C GLY A 85 -0.33 -13.52 -8.50
N GLY A 86 0.83 -13.49 -7.84
CA GLY A 86 1.93 -14.43 -8.04
C GLY A 86 2.84 -14.12 -9.23
N LYS A 87 2.72 -12.94 -9.85
CA LYS A 87 3.65 -12.49 -10.91
C LYS A 87 5.02 -12.05 -10.38
N VAL A 88 5.05 -11.67 -9.11
CA VAL A 88 6.26 -11.29 -8.40
C VAL A 88 6.39 -12.13 -7.15
N THR A 89 7.57 -12.71 -6.95
CA THR A 89 7.99 -13.32 -5.69
C THR A 89 8.98 -12.41 -4.98
N VAL A 90 8.94 -12.46 -3.66
CA VAL A 90 9.94 -11.86 -2.77
C VAL A 90 10.56 -13.00 -1.99
N ASP A 91 11.86 -13.19 -2.15
CA ASP A 91 12.62 -14.28 -1.55
C ASP A 91 13.90 -13.76 -0.89
N ASN A 92 14.54 -14.57 -0.04
CA ASN A 92 15.84 -14.27 0.57
C ASN A 92 15.91 -12.92 1.29
N TYR A 93 14.83 -12.52 1.97
CA TYR A 93 14.80 -11.31 2.78
C TYR A 93 15.85 -11.37 3.89
N ARG A 94 16.54 -10.25 4.10
CA ARG A 94 17.41 -10.02 5.25
C ARG A 94 17.64 -8.53 5.46
N PHE A 95 17.87 -8.16 6.71
CA PHE A 95 18.26 -6.81 7.10
C PHE A 95 19.65 -6.82 7.72
N GLU A 96 20.55 -5.95 7.24
CA GLU A 96 21.85 -5.73 7.87
C GLU A 96 21.83 -4.39 8.61
N LYS A 97 21.78 -4.44 9.95
CA LYS A 97 21.87 -3.24 10.78
C LYS A 97 23.23 -2.55 10.60
N ALA A 98 23.21 -1.22 10.56
CA ALA A 98 24.42 -0.42 10.53
C ALA A 98 25.19 -0.47 11.85
N ASP A 99 24.46 -0.55 12.97
CA ASP A 99 24.99 -0.82 14.31
C ASP A 99 24.32 -2.08 14.87
N PRO A 100 24.99 -3.26 14.80
CA PRO A 100 24.40 -4.52 15.24
C PRO A 100 24.32 -4.68 16.75
N ASP A 101 25.05 -3.85 17.52
CA ASP A 101 25.06 -3.90 18.99
C ASP A 101 23.96 -2.99 19.60
N ASP A 102 23.30 -2.17 18.78
CA ASP A 102 22.18 -1.31 19.16
C ASP A 102 20.84 -1.91 18.68
N GLU A 103 20.10 -2.52 19.60
CA GLU A 103 18.81 -3.17 19.29
C GLU A 103 17.74 -2.16 18.85
N ASP A 104 17.83 -0.92 19.33
CA ASP A 104 16.86 0.16 19.06
C ASP A 104 17.16 0.88 17.74
N ALA A 105 18.34 0.68 17.14
CA ALA A 105 18.72 1.31 15.88
C ALA A 105 17.96 0.71 14.69
N GLY A 106 17.27 1.58 13.95
CA GLY A 106 16.53 1.23 12.72
C GLY A 106 17.36 1.32 11.43
N ARG A 107 18.58 1.89 11.49
CA ARG A 107 19.41 2.17 10.32
C ARG A 107 20.07 0.90 9.81
N GLY A 108 20.09 0.72 8.50
CA GLY A 108 20.74 -0.45 7.90
C GLY A 108 20.54 -0.54 6.40
N THR A 109 20.70 -1.76 5.88
CA THR A 109 20.39 -2.07 4.49
C THR A 109 19.46 -3.28 4.44
N MET A 110 18.30 -3.07 3.81
CA MET A 110 17.35 -4.12 3.49
C MET A 110 17.79 -4.80 2.18
N TYR A 111 17.75 -6.13 2.15
CA TYR A 111 18.02 -6.93 0.95
C TYR A 111 16.92 -7.96 0.74
N PHE A 112 16.57 -8.21 -0.53
CA PHE A 112 15.69 -9.30 -0.93
C PHE A 112 15.89 -9.60 -2.42
N GLU A 113 15.28 -10.67 -2.90
CA GLU A 113 15.21 -11.01 -4.32
C GLU A 113 13.81 -10.84 -4.85
N ARG A 114 13.67 -10.09 -5.94
CA ARG A 114 12.44 -10.00 -6.74
C ARG A 114 12.55 -10.94 -7.93
N ASN A 115 11.76 -12.01 -7.98
CA ASN A 115 11.84 -13.01 -9.07
C ASN A 115 13.30 -13.50 -9.31
N GLY A 116 14.07 -13.72 -8.23
CA GLY A 116 15.48 -14.12 -8.28
C GLY A 116 16.48 -13.00 -8.60
N LYS A 117 16.03 -11.75 -8.78
CA LYS A 117 16.91 -10.58 -8.95
C LYS A 117 17.13 -9.90 -7.60
N ALA A 118 18.38 -9.87 -7.14
CA ALA A 118 18.75 -9.18 -5.92
C ALA A 118 18.48 -7.66 -5.99
N LEU A 119 17.86 -7.14 -4.94
CA LEU A 119 17.60 -5.72 -4.70
C LEU A 119 18.10 -5.36 -3.30
N SER A 120 18.43 -4.08 -3.11
CA SER A 120 18.90 -3.54 -1.84
C SER A 120 18.49 -2.09 -1.67
N PHE A 121 18.09 -1.71 -0.47
CA PHE A 121 17.65 -0.35 -0.13
C PHE A 121 18.31 0.08 1.19
N SER A 122 18.86 1.29 1.20
CA SER A 122 19.36 1.92 2.42
C SER A 122 18.20 2.42 3.26
N ILE A 123 18.23 2.11 4.55
CA ILE A 123 17.23 2.50 5.54
C ILE A 123 17.90 3.49 6.48
N GLU A 124 17.38 4.72 6.54
CA GLU A 124 18.00 5.83 7.28
C GLU A 124 17.21 6.20 8.54
N GLN A 125 16.22 5.40 8.93
CA GLN A 125 15.46 5.60 10.15
C GLN A 125 16.32 5.35 11.39
N GLU A 126 16.28 6.26 12.37
CA GLU A 126 17.10 6.15 13.57
C GLU A 126 16.56 5.13 14.58
N SER A 127 15.23 5.00 14.72
CA SER A 127 14.57 4.06 15.62
C SER A 127 14.01 2.85 14.86
N ASN A 128 14.21 1.65 15.41
CA ASN A 128 13.64 0.40 14.90
C ASN A 128 12.12 0.27 15.18
N ASP A 129 11.50 1.28 15.78
CA ASP A 129 10.05 1.30 16.01
C ASP A 129 9.30 1.96 14.85
N TYR A 130 9.99 2.48 13.83
CA TYR A 130 9.36 3.20 12.72
C TYR A 130 9.89 2.72 11.38
N LEU A 131 9.04 2.72 10.37
CA LEU A 131 9.47 2.47 9.00
C LEU A 131 10.10 3.72 8.40
N ASP A 132 11.15 3.51 7.60
CA ASP A 132 11.59 4.52 6.64
C ASP A 132 10.59 4.52 5.48
N MET A 133 9.62 5.42 5.55
CA MET A 133 8.50 5.52 4.60
C MET A 133 8.98 5.63 3.15
N GLY A 134 10.07 6.38 2.92
CA GLY A 134 10.62 6.58 1.58
C GLY A 134 11.25 5.31 1.03
N ALA A 135 12.05 4.63 1.86
CA ALA A 135 12.66 3.37 1.45
C ALA A 135 11.63 2.24 1.30
N ALA A 136 10.61 2.19 2.17
CA ALA A 136 9.48 1.27 2.07
C ALA A 136 8.72 1.47 0.74
N GLN A 137 8.38 2.73 0.41
CA GLN A 137 7.71 3.07 -0.84
C GLN A 137 8.56 2.63 -2.04
N ALA A 138 9.84 2.98 -2.08
CA ALA A 138 10.73 2.63 -3.18
C ALA A 138 10.86 1.10 -3.36
N ALA A 139 10.91 0.36 -2.26
CA ALA A 139 10.99 -1.10 -2.28
C ALA A 139 9.70 -1.72 -2.84
N ILE A 140 8.52 -1.25 -2.43
CA ILE A 140 7.23 -1.70 -2.97
C ILE A 140 7.10 -1.31 -4.45
N GLU A 141 7.49 -0.10 -4.84
CA GLU A 141 7.48 0.32 -6.25
C GLU A 141 8.31 -0.60 -7.14
N ALA A 142 9.47 -1.05 -6.64
CA ALA A 142 10.34 -1.99 -7.34
C ALA A 142 9.70 -3.37 -7.55
N LEU A 143 8.67 -3.74 -6.78
CA LEU A 143 7.85 -4.95 -6.95
C LEU A 143 6.82 -4.84 -8.08
N SER A 144 6.71 -3.70 -8.76
CA SER A 144 5.82 -3.59 -9.92
C SER A 144 6.16 -4.65 -10.98
N PRO A 145 5.24 -5.53 -11.40
CA PRO A 145 5.50 -6.59 -12.38
C PRO A 145 5.97 -6.06 -13.75
N ASP A 146 6.91 -6.74 -14.40
CA ASP A 146 7.46 -6.29 -15.70
C ASP A 146 6.50 -6.60 -16.88
N ASP A 147 5.79 -7.73 -16.82
CA ASP A 147 4.88 -8.24 -17.88
C ASP A 147 3.40 -8.01 -17.54
N ASP A 148 3.10 -6.95 -16.79
CA ASP A 148 1.75 -6.56 -16.39
C ASP A 148 1.64 -5.04 -16.46
N PRO A 149 0.54 -4.48 -17.03
CA PRO A 149 0.38 -3.03 -17.12
C PRO A 149 0.16 -2.34 -15.77
N ARG A 150 -0.08 -3.10 -14.69
CA ARG A 150 -0.23 -2.55 -13.34
C ARG A 150 1.13 -2.20 -12.75
N SER A 151 1.18 -1.08 -12.05
CA SER A 151 2.35 -0.63 -11.31
C SER A 151 1.94 -0.10 -9.94
N PHE A 152 2.77 -0.32 -8.93
CA PHE A 152 2.58 0.25 -7.61
C PHE A 152 2.71 1.78 -7.67
N ARG A 153 1.76 2.48 -7.05
CA ARG A 153 1.80 3.94 -6.86
C ARG A 153 1.26 4.30 -5.49
N CYS A 154 1.95 5.20 -4.82
CA CYS A 154 1.50 5.77 -3.55
C CYS A 154 0.35 6.75 -3.77
N VAL A 155 -0.69 6.63 -2.95
CA VAL A 155 -1.79 7.60 -2.90
C VAL A 155 -1.26 8.93 -2.36
N ASP A 156 -1.63 10.00 -3.05
CA ASP A 156 -1.38 11.36 -2.57
C ASP A 156 -2.51 11.78 -1.64
N SER A 157 -2.28 11.59 -0.34
CA SER A 157 -3.17 12.04 0.75
C SER A 157 -3.09 13.55 1.01
N GLY A 158 -2.37 14.32 0.19
CA GLY A 158 -2.18 15.75 0.35
C GLY A 158 -1.00 16.12 1.27
N PRO A 159 -0.96 17.35 1.81
CA PRO A 159 0.15 17.80 2.64
C PRO A 159 0.30 16.89 3.87
N TYR A 160 1.54 16.49 4.14
CA TYR A 160 1.91 15.57 5.21
C TYR A 160 1.19 15.90 6.53
N THR A 161 0.27 15.03 6.92
CA THR A 161 -0.32 14.97 8.24
C THR A 161 0.35 13.83 8.98
N LEU A 162 0.95 14.14 10.14
CA LEU A 162 1.57 13.15 11.02
C LEU A 162 0.58 12.03 11.35
N GLY A 163 1.03 10.78 11.25
CA GLY A 163 0.30 9.59 11.68
C GLY A 163 -0.63 8.95 10.63
N HIS A 164 -0.60 9.38 9.37
CA HIS A 164 -1.30 8.66 8.30
C HIS A 164 -0.37 7.74 7.52
N ASP A 165 -0.84 6.52 7.32
CA ASP A 165 -0.19 5.52 6.49
C ASP A 165 -0.10 5.97 5.02
N ASP A 166 0.98 5.56 4.38
CA ASP A 166 1.13 5.67 2.94
C ASP A 166 0.53 4.44 2.27
N VAL A 167 -0.53 4.64 1.49
CA VAL A 167 -1.26 3.55 0.81
C VAL A 167 -0.68 3.32 -0.58
N MET A 168 -0.15 2.11 -0.81
CA MET A 168 0.43 1.68 -2.08
C MET A 168 -0.55 0.85 -2.88
N VAL A 169 -0.99 1.34 -4.05
CA VAL A 169 -2.00 0.68 -4.88
C VAL A 169 -1.37 0.05 -6.12
N LEU A 170 -1.70 -1.21 -6.41
CA LEU A 170 -1.31 -1.87 -7.65
C LEU A 170 -2.43 -1.76 -8.70
N ALA A 171 -2.28 -0.84 -9.64
CA ALA A 171 -3.28 -0.56 -10.66
C ALA A 171 -2.66 -0.18 -12.01
N THR A 172 -3.42 -0.32 -13.09
CA THR A 172 -3.07 0.26 -14.39
C THR A 172 -3.23 1.79 -14.38
N ALA A 173 -2.70 2.48 -15.40
CA ALA A 173 -2.89 3.92 -15.52
C ALA A 173 -4.38 4.30 -15.66
N GLU A 174 -5.13 3.53 -16.44
CA GLU A 174 -6.56 3.72 -16.67
C GLU A 174 -7.37 3.49 -15.38
N GLN A 175 -7.02 2.47 -14.61
CA GLN A 175 -7.65 2.21 -13.30
C GLN A 175 -7.38 3.35 -12.33
N ARG A 176 -6.14 3.86 -12.25
CA ARG A 176 -5.81 5.01 -11.40
C ARG A 176 -6.59 6.26 -11.80
N GLU A 177 -6.71 6.55 -13.10
CA GLU A 177 -7.54 7.66 -13.57
C GLU A 177 -9.02 7.49 -13.17
N GLY A 178 -9.50 6.25 -13.22
CA GLY A 178 -10.83 5.86 -12.71
C GLY A 178 -10.99 6.16 -11.22
N LEU A 179 -10.04 5.75 -10.39
CA LEU A 179 -10.03 6.02 -8.94
C LEU A 179 -10.03 7.53 -8.66
N THR A 180 -9.24 8.31 -9.40
CA THR A 180 -9.26 9.78 -9.30
C THR A 180 -10.62 10.35 -9.66
N ARG A 181 -11.22 9.91 -10.77
CA ARG A 181 -12.50 10.45 -11.25
C ARG A 181 -13.67 10.11 -10.33
N HIS A 182 -13.69 8.89 -9.78
CA HIS A 182 -14.86 8.36 -9.09
C HIS A 182 -14.77 8.43 -7.56
N LEU A 183 -13.56 8.39 -7.00
CA LEU A 183 -13.31 8.40 -5.56
C LEU A 183 -12.45 9.59 -5.11
N GLY A 184 -11.93 10.40 -6.05
CA GLY A 184 -11.08 11.54 -5.72
C GLY A 184 -9.66 11.16 -5.30
N ILE A 185 -9.25 9.90 -5.49
CA ILE A 185 -7.93 9.40 -5.10
C ILE A 185 -6.88 9.89 -6.11
N THR A 186 -5.89 10.63 -5.63
CA THR A 186 -4.73 11.09 -6.41
C THR A 186 -3.51 10.24 -6.09
N PHE A 187 -2.49 10.28 -6.95
CA PHE A 187 -1.27 9.50 -6.81
C PHE A 187 -0.03 10.39 -6.89
N ARG A 188 0.98 10.06 -6.09
CA ARG A 188 2.29 10.72 -6.15
C ARG A 188 3.03 10.31 -7.43
N GLU A 189 3.97 11.15 -7.85
CA GLU A 189 4.96 10.75 -8.85
C GLU A 189 5.82 9.59 -8.29
N PRO A 190 6.26 8.65 -9.14
CA PRO A 190 7.17 7.59 -8.72
C PRO A 190 8.53 8.17 -8.28
N TRP A 191 9.21 7.45 -7.40
CA TRP A 191 10.54 7.82 -6.90
C TRP A 191 11.67 7.54 -7.91
#